data_AF-A0A365T318-F1
#
_entry.id   AF-A0A365T318-F1
#
_cell.length_a   1.000
_cell.length_b   1.000
_cell.length_c   1.000
_cell.angle_alpha   90.00
_cell.angle_beta   90.00
_cell.angle_gamma   90.00
#
_symmetry.space_group_name_H-M   'P 1'
#
loop_
_entity.id
_entity.type
_entity.pdbx_description
1 polymer ?
#
loop_
_entity_poly.entity_id
_entity_poly.type
_entity_poly.pdbx_seq_one_letter_code
_entity_poly.pdbx_strand_id
1 'polypeptide(L)'
;MSKSDSSSEQTPDVGGAPERDEVLSMLEDGLEEAHRKVESGRVYDAENEKVRQGWFRTLGYIAGQYRQLMKDKELEEMNERLERLENAQGIDD
;
A
#
# COMPACT_ATOMS: atom_id res chain seq x y z
N MET A 1 -35.50 -40.82 -3.92
CA MET A 1 -34.16 -40.96 -3.33
C MET A 1 -33.39 -39.69 -3.68
N SER A 2 -33.28 -38.77 -2.73
CA SER A 2 -32.43 -37.58 -2.86
C SER A 2 -30.96 -38.00 -2.83
N LYS A 3 -30.17 -37.47 -3.75
CA LYS A 3 -28.74 -37.28 -3.53
C LYS A 3 -28.43 -35.84 -3.92
N SER A 4 -28.42 -35.00 -2.90
CA SER A 4 -27.75 -33.71 -2.95
C SER A 4 -26.27 -34.01 -2.72
N ASP A 5 -25.50 -34.11 -3.81
CA ASP A 5 -24.05 -33.99 -3.70
C ASP A 5 -23.74 -32.50 -3.49
N SER A 6 -23.66 -32.12 -2.21
CA SER A 6 -23.09 -30.85 -1.79
C SER A 6 -21.57 -31.00 -1.88
N SER A 7 -21.05 -30.72 -3.07
CA SER A 7 -19.62 -30.56 -3.27
C SER A 7 -19.25 -29.20 -2.69
N SER A 8 -18.78 -29.16 -1.45
CA SER A 8 -18.20 -27.97 -0.85
C SER A 8 -16.92 -27.64 -1.61
N GLU A 9 -16.98 -26.63 -2.48
CA GLU A 9 -15.82 -26.05 -3.13
C GLU A 9 -14.93 -25.43 -2.05
N GLN A 10 -13.84 -26.14 -1.71
CA GLN A 10 -12.76 -25.60 -0.91
C GLN A 10 -12.05 -24.54 -1.75
N THR A 11 -12.38 -23.28 -1.51
CA THR A 11 -11.58 -22.16 -2.02
C THR A 11 -10.17 -22.28 -1.46
N PRO A 12 -9.11 -22.20 -2.28
CA PRO A 12 -7.75 -22.22 -1.77
C PRO A 12 -7.56 -21.05 -0.80
N ASP A 13 -6.99 -21.33 0.37
CA ASP A 13 -6.51 -20.32 1.31
C ASP A 13 -5.31 -19.61 0.66
N VAL A 14 -5.62 -18.65 -0.21
CA VAL A 14 -4.66 -17.66 -0.68
C VAL A 14 -4.44 -16.78 0.54
N GLY A 15 -3.32 -16.99 1.25
CA GLY A 15 -2.95 -16.20 2.42
C GLY A 15 -3.32 -14.73 2.20
N GLY A 16 -4.10 -14.20 3.14
CA GLY A 16 -4.85 -12.95 2.97
C GLY A 16 -3.99 -11.82 2.40
N ALA A 17 -4.61 -10.96 1.58
CA ALA A 17 -3.95 -9.76 1.08
C ALA A 17 -3.28 -9.00 2.25
N PRO A 18 -2.05 -8.48 2.08
CA PRO A 18 -1.31 -7.83 3.15
C PRO A 18 -2.12 -6.67 3.74
N GLU A 19 -2.02 -6.52 5.06
CA GLU A 19 -2.69 -5.42 5.75
C GLU A 19 -2.10 -4.07 5.32
N ARG A 20 -2.88 -2.99 5.45
CA ARG A 20 -2.48 -1.65 4.96
C ARG A 20 -1.12 -1.22 5.50
N ASP A 21 -0.85 -1.45 6.80
CA ASP A 21 0.42 -1.07 7.42
C ASP A 21 1.60 -1.90 6.88
N GLU A 22 1.37 -3.17 6.53
CA GLU A 22 2.39 -3.99 5.85
C GLU A 22 2.67 -3.45 4.45
N VAL A 23 1.63 -3.05 3.71
CA VAL A 23 1.78 -2.43 2.38
C VAL A 23 2.54 -1.11 2.48
N LEU A 24 2.26 -0.28 3.50
CA LEU A 24 2.99 0.97 3.75
C LEU A 24 4.48 0.70 4.00
N SER A 25 4.81 -0.29 4.85
CA SER A 25 6.21 -0.67 5.09
C SER A 25 6.93 -1.12 3.81
N MET A 26 6.27 -1.93 2.98
CA MET A 26 6.85 -2.37 1.70
C MET A 26 7.07 -1.20 0.73
N LEU A 27 6.18 -0.21 0.74
CA LEU A 27 6.32 0.99 -0.09
C LEU A 27 7.45 1.90 0.40
N GLU A 28 7.65 2.03 1.71
CA GLU A 28 8.80 2.77 2.28
C GLU A 28 10.12 2.14 1.85
N ASP A 29 10.27 0.82 2.01
CA ASP A 29 11.47 0.08 1.58
C ASP A 29 11.72 0.28 0.07
N GLY A 30 10.66 0.20 -0.73
CA GLY A 30 10.74 0.41 -2.18
C GLY A 30 11.11 1.85 -2.55
N LEU A 31 10.65 2.84 -1.78
CA LEU A 31 10.98 4.25 -1.97
C LEU A 31 12.47 4.50 -1.71
N GLU A 32 13.00 3.98 -0.61
CA GLU A 32 14.42 4.09 -0.26
C GLU A 32 15.31 3.45 -1.33
N GLU A 33 14.95 2.23 -1.76
CA GLU A 33 15.73 1.51 -2.78
C GLU A 33 15.70 2.23 -4.13
N ALA A 34 14.52 2.68 -4.57
CA ALA A 34 14.39 3.41 -5.82
C ALA A 34 15.16 4.73 -5.80
N HIS A 35 15.13 5.45 -4.68
CA HIS A 35 15.92 6.67 -4.48
C HIS A 35 17.42 6.38 -4.59
N ARG A 36 17.92 5.36 -3.90
CA ARG A 36 19.32 4.92 -3.96
C ARG A 36 19.76 4.58 -5.39
N LYS A 37 18.92 3.91 -6.17
CA LYS A 37 19.21 3.53 -7.58
C LYS A 37 19.21 4.73 -8.52
N VAL A 38 18.37 5.72 -8.26
CA VAL A 38 18.38 6.99 -8.99
C VAL A 38 19.68 7.77 -8.75
N GLU A 39 20.20 7.77 -7.52
CA GLU A 39 21.41 8.52 -7.16
C GLU A 39 22.73 7.83 -7.55
N SER A 40 22.76 6.50 -7.51
CA SER A 40 24.01 5.72 -7.71
C SER A 40 24.38 5.44 -9.18
N GLY A 41 23.56 5.87 -10.15
CA GLY A 41 23.77 5.60 -11.57
C GLY A 41 24.90 6.44 -12.21
N ARG A 42 25.95 5.79 -12.71
CA ARG A 42 27.02 6.45 -13.49
C ARG A 42 26.53 6.80 -14.91
N VAL A 43 26.49 8.09 -15.24
CA VAL A 43 26.10 8.62 -16.56
C VAL A 43 27.29 8.61 -17.52
N TYR A 44 27.62 7.43 -18.06
CA TYR A 44 28.55 7.31 -19.19
C TYR A 44 28.04 6.35 -20.28
N ASP A 45 26.95 5.63 -20.01
CA ASP A 45 26.36 4.61 -20.88
C ASP A 45 24.86 4.88 -21.02
N ALA A 46 24.38 4.92 -22.26
CA ALA A 46 22.97 5.13 -22.57
C ALA A 46 22.06 4.04 -22.01
N GLU A 47 22.54 2.80 -21.88
CA GLU A 47 21.77 1.70 -21.27
C GLU A 47 21.61 1.92 -19.75
N ASN A 48 22.64 2.43 -19.07
CA ASN A 48 22.55 2.78 -17.65
C ASN A 48 21.58 3.96 -17.42
N GLU A 49 21.53 4.93 -18.34
CA GLU A 49 20.56 6.04 -18.27
C GLU A 49 19.12 5.55 -18.47
N LYS A 50 18.88 4.58 -19.36
CA LYS A 50 17.55 3.96 -19.52
C LYS A 50 17.09 3.26 -18.24
N VAL A 51 17.98 2.49 -17.59
CA VAL A 51 17.67 1.83 -16.31
C VAL A 51 17.33 2.87 -15.24
N ARG A 52 18.10 3.97 -15.18
CA ARG A 52 17.86 5.08 -14.25
C ARG A 52 16.50 5.76 -14.46
N GLN A 53 16.10 5.99 -15.72
CA GLN A 53 14.75 6.49 -16.03
C GLN A 53 13.66 5.52 -15.60
N GLY A 54 13.90 4.21 -15.65
CA GLY A 54 13.03 3.20 -15.07
C GLY A 54 12.83 3.41 -13.57
N TRP A 55 13.93 3.56 -12.83
CA TRP A 55 13.89 3.83 -11.39
C TRP A 55 13.20 5.15 -11.03
N PHE A 56 13.35 6.21 -11.84
CA PHE A 56 12.59 7.44 -11.63
C PHE A 56 11.07 7.23 -11.76
N ARG A 57 10.62 6.44 -12.74
CA ARG A 57 9.19 6.12 -12.89
C ARG A 57 8.70 5.30 -11.70
N THR A 58 9.47 4.29 -11.29
CA THR A 58 9.16 3.47 -10.11
C THR A 58 9.08 4.31 -8.85
N LEU A 59 10.05 5.20 -8.62
CA LEU A 59 10.08 6.10 -7.47
C LEU A 59 8.83 7.00 -7.45
N GLY A 60 8.47 7.60 -8.58
CA GLY A 60 7.27 8.44 -8.68
C GLY A 60 5.98 7.67 -8.42
N TYR A 61 5.89 6.43 -8.91
CA TYR A 61 4.74 5.57 -8.67
C TYR A 61 4.61 5.19 -7.19
N ILE A 62 5.68 4.67 -6.58
CA ILE A 62 5.72 4.28 -5.16
C ILE A 62 5.40 5.48 -4.26
N ALA A 63 6.01 6.64 -4.52
CA ALA A 63 5.75 7.86 -3.75
C ALA A 63 4.27 8.28 -3.82
N GLY A 64 3.63 8.11 -4.99
CA GLY A 64 2.21 8.39 -5.17
C GLY A 64 1.33 7.46 -4.36
N GLN A 65 1.58 6.15 -4.42
CA GLN A 65 0.81 5.14 -3.67
C GLN A 65 0.99 5.31 -2.15
N TYR A 66 2.23 5.50 -1.70
CA TYR A 66 2.53 5.74 -0.27
C TYR A 66 1.78 6.95 0.26
N ARG A 67 1.82 8.08 -0.46
CA ARG A 67 1.10 9.30 -0.06
C ARG A 67 -0.42 9.10 0.00
N GLN A 68 -0.98 8.28 -0.88
CA GLN A 68 -2.42 7.99 -0.87
C GLN A 68 -2.80 7.19 0.37
N LEU A 69 -2.11 6.07 0.62
CA LEU A 69 -2.38 5.22 1.78
C LEU A 69 -2.16 5.94 3.13
N MET A 70 -1.14 6.80 3.21
CA MET A 70 -0.92 7.63 4.39
C MET A 70 -2.07 8.61 4.65
N LYS A 71 -2.60 9.25 3.61
CA LYS A 71 -3.78 10.12 3.76
C LYS A 71 -5.01 9.34 4.21
N ASP A 72 -5.21 8.15 3.66
CA ASP A 72 -6.34 7.30 4.04
C ASP A 72 -6.24 6.90 5.52
N LYS A 73 -5.03 6.53 5.97
CA LYS A 73 -4.73 6.27 7.38
C LYS A 73 -5.00 7.50 8.28
N GLU A 74 -4.48 8.67 7.91
CA GLU A 74 -4.71 9.92 8.66
C GLU A 74 -6.21 10.26 8.73
N LEU A 75 -6.97 10.02 7.66
CA LEU A 75 -8.40 10.26 7.62
C LEU A 75 -9.18 9.32 8.55
N GLU A 76 -8.83 8.04 8.57
CA GLU A 76 -9.39 7.06 9.52
C GLU A 76 -9.10 7.49 10.96
N GLU A 77 -7.85 7.82 11.29
CA GLU A 77 -7.46 8.27 12.64
C GLU A 77 -8.19 9.55 13.07
N MET A 78 -8.42 10.47 12.13
CA MET A 78 -9.22 11.68 12.37
C MET A 78 -10.68 11.34 12.65
N ASN A 79 -11.29 10.45 11.87
CA ASN A 79 -12.68 10.03 12.06
C ASN A 79 -12.87 9.33 13.40
N GLU A 80 -11.99 8.40 13.76
CA GLU A 80 -12.04 7.75 15.08
C GLU A 80 -11.90 8.78 16.22
N ARG A 81 -11.08 9.82 16.02
CA ARG A 81 -10.94 10.90 17.01
C ARG A 81 -12.21 11.74 17.11
N LEU A 82 -12.88 12.02 15.99
CA LEU A 82 -14.16 12.72 15.97
C LEU A 82 -15.22 11.90 16.70
N GLU A 83 -15.37 10.62 16.36
CA GLU A 83 -16.31 9.71 17.03
C GLU A 83 -16.08 9.68 18.54
N ARG A 84 -14.82 9.58 19.00
CA ARG A 84 -14.49 9.64 20.44
C ARG A 84 -14.92 10.96 21.10
N LEU A 85 -14.82 12.09 20.39
CA LEU A 85 -15.22 13.40 20.91
C LEU A 85 -16.74 13.59 20.90
N GLU A 86 -17.43 13.16 19.86
CA GLU A 86 -18.89 13.22 19.73
C GLU A 86 -19.56 12.36 20.81
N ASN A 87 -19.06 11.14 21.00
CA ASN A 87 -19.48 10.25 22.10
C ASN A 87 -19.23 10.89 23.47
N ALA A 88 -18.07 11.52 23.69
CA ALA A 88 -17.75 12.16 24.96
C ALA A 88 -18.62 13.39 25.26
N GLN A 89 -19.11 14.07 24.22
CA GLN A 89 -19.99 15.23 24.33
C GLN A 89 -21.48 14.85 24.33
N GLY A 90 -21.81 13.58 24.14
CA GLY A 90 -23.20 13.10 24.04
C GLY A 90 -23.93 13.66 22.83
N ILE A 91 -23.21 13.90 21.73
CA ILE A 91 -23.74 14.45 20.47
C ILE A 91 -24.34 13.34 19.58
N ASP A 92 -24.07 12.06 19.88
CA ASP A 92 -24.71 10.92 19.22
C ASP A 92 -26.16 10.71 19.72
N ASP A 93 -27.15 11.12 18.92
CA ASP A 93 -28.58 10.74 18.98
C ASP A 93 -29.01 10.16 17.62
#